data_AF-A0A9D8X6N7-F1
#
_entry.id   AF-A0A9D8X6N7-F1
#
_cell.length_a   1.000
_cell.length_b   1.000
_cell.length_c   1.000
_cell.angle_alpha   90.00
_cell.angle_beta   90.00
_cell.angle_gamma   90.00
#
_symmetry.space_group_name_H-M   'P 1'
#
loop_
_entity.id
_entity.type
_entity.pdbx_description
1 polymer ?
#
loop_
_entity_poly.entity_id
_entity_poly.type
_entity_poly.pdbx_seq_one_letter_code
_entity_poly.pdbx_strand_id
1 'polypeptide(L)' 'MEKYVNNVLAPKLQGDGGWVEFISFENGELTLRFRGECSKCLILHRCTDWIEQEIKRDLKKTVKVTAIRKKPYFQDI' A
#
# COMPACT_ATOMS: atom_id res chain seq x y z
N MET A 1 4.93 3.36 -11.94
CA MET A 1 4.16 2.95 -10.76
C MET A 1 4.64 3.66 -9.50
N GLU A 2 5.95 3.64 -9.21
CA GLU A 2 6.54 4.35 -8.06
C GLU A 2 6.16 5.84 -7.95
N LYS A 3 6.25 6.61 -9.04
CA LYS A 3 5.83 8.03 -9.05
C LYS A 3 4.37 8.24 -8.69
N TYR A 4 3.49 7.30 -9.06
CA TYR A 4 2.06 7.35 -8.73
C TYR A 4 1.86 7.09 -7.24
N VAL A 5 2.56 6.08 -6.70
CA VAL A 5 2.54 5.79 -5.27
C VAL A 5 3.01 7.01 -4.47
N ASN A 6 4.11 7.66 -4.86
CA ASN A 6 4.63 8.81 -4.10
C ASN A 6 3.83 10.11 -4.26
N ASN A 7 3.24 10.39 -5.43
CA ASN A 7 2.51 11.65 -5.63
C ASN A 7 1.02 11.55 -5.28
N VAL A 8 0.41 10.36 -5.38
CA VAL A 8 -1.05 10.19 -5.21
C VAL A 8 -1.36 9.42 -3.93
N LEU A 9 -0.74 8.26 -3.72
CA LEU A 9 -1.04 7.39 -2.58
C LEU A 9 -0.41 7.92 -1.30
N ALA A 10 0.88 8.27 -1.32
CA ALA A 10 1.62 8.72 -0.14
C ALA A 10 0.96 9.90 0.59
N PRO A 11 0.56 11.02 -0.06
CA PRO A 11 -0.08 12.12 0.66
C PRO A 11 -1.44 11.75 1.26
N LYS A 12 -2.21 10.85 0.62
CA LYS A 12 -3.50 10.39 1.14
C LYS A 12 -3.33 9.49 2.37
N LEU A 13 -2.35 8.58 2.32
CA LEU A 13 -2.02 7.70 3.44
C LEU A 13 -1.34 8.46 4.59
N GLN A 14 -0.55 9.48 4.28
CA GLN A 14 0.11 10.34 5.26
C GLN A 14 -0.90 11.15 6.07
N GLY A 15 -2.03 11.54 5.48
CA GLY A 15 -3.17 12.12 6.21
C GLY A 15 -3.78 11.19 7.25
N ASP A 16 -3.65 9.87 7.06
CA ASP A 16 -4.14 8.81 7.95
C ASP A 16 -3.10 8.37 9.01
N GLY A 17 -1.94 9.05 9.08
CA GLY A 17 -0.87 8.74 10.04
C GLY A 17 0.06 7.59 9.62
N GLY A 18 -0.03 7.11 8.39
CA GLY A 18 0.85 6.09 7.85
C GLY A 18 1.45 6.47 6.50
N TRP A 19 2.33 5.63 5.98
CA TRP A 19 2.84 5.82 4.62
C TRP A 19 3.15 4.48 3.99
N VAL A 20 3.26 4.48 2.66
CA VAL A 20 3.54 3.29 1.86
C VAL A 20 4.81 3.49 1.06
N GLU A 21 5.60 2.44 0.97
CA GLU A 21 6.78 2.38 0.12
C GLU A 21 6.52 1.42 -1.04
N PHE A 22 6.83 1.86 -2.26
CA PHE A 22 6.83 0.99 -3.42
C PHE A 22 7.99 -0.01 -3.31
N ILE A 23 7.72 -1.30 -3.50
CA ILE A 23 8.75 -2.36 -3.46
C ILE A 23 9.01 -2.88 -4.87
N SER A 24 7.99 -3.42 -5.52
CA SER A 24 8.09 -3.92 -6.89
C SER A 24 6.72 -3.96 -7.55
N PHE A 25 6.72 -4.03 -8.87
CA PHE A 25 5.54 -4.25 -9.70
C PHE A 25 5.89 -5.22 -10.82
N GLU A 26 5.38 -6.44 -10.74
CA GLU A 26 5.65 -7.50 -11.71
C GLU A 26 4.35 -8.22 -12.08
N ASN A 27 4.14 -8.50 -13.37
CA ASN A 27 2.97 -9.25 -13.87
C ASN A 27 1.60 -8.75 -13.39
N GLY A 28 1.46 -7.46 -13.08
CA GLY A 28 0.21 -6.88 -12.57
C GLY A 28 0.03 -7.00 -11.06
N GLU A 29 1.02 -7.53 -10.34
CA GLU A 29 1.04 -7.57 -8.88
C GLU A 29 1.90 -6.42 -8.35
N LEU A 30 1.25 -5.50 -7.63
CA LEU A 30 1.87 -4.34 -7.00
C LEU A 30 2.20 -4.65 -5.55
N THR A 31 3.48 -4.77 -5.24
CA THR A 31 3.94 -4.99 -3.88
C THR A 31 4.24 -3.65 -3.21
N LEU A 32 3.49 -3.35 -2.14
CA LEU A 32 3.64 -2.14 -1.34
C LEU A 32 4.00 -2.52 0.10
N ARG A 33 4.93 -1.79 0.70
CA ARG A 33 5.28 -1.93 2.10
C ARG A 33 4.60 -0.83 2.91
N PHE A 34 3.73 -1.22 3.84
CA PHE A 34 3.03 -0.29 4.71
C PHE A 34 3.86 -0.04 5.99
N ARG A 35 4.00 1.24 6.37
CA ARG A 35 4.75 1.71 7.55
C ARG A 35 3.89 2.67 8.38
N GLY A 36 4.34 2.96 9.60
CA GLY A 36 3.59 3.80 10.54
C GLY A 36 2.32 3.13 11.06
N GLU A 37 1.27 3.90 11.27
CA GLU A 37 -0.01 3.40 11.80
C GLU A 37 -0.69 2.40 10.85
N CYS A 38 -0.54 2.58 9.54
CA CYS A 38 -1.10 1.66 8.55
C CYS A 38 -0.58 0.21 8.69
N SER A 39 0.62 0.01 9.26
CA SER A 39 1.17 -1.33 9.48
C SER A 39 0.41 -2.16 10.54
N LYS A 40 -0.23 -1.48 11.50
CA LYS A 40 -1.04 -2.07 12.59
C LYS A 40 -2.55 -1.97 12.33
N CYS A 41 -2.95 -1.29 11.26
CA CYS A 41 -4.34 -0.97 11.01
C CYS A 41 -5.16 -2.22 10.66
N LEU A 42 -6.23 -2.48 11.42
CA LEU A 42 -7.12 -3.64 11.25
C LEU A 42 -7.84 -3.64 9.88
N ILE A 43 -7.97 -2.46 9.25
CA ILE A 43 -8.68 -2.26 7.98
C ILE A 43 -7.75 -2.22 6.75
N LEU A 44 -6.54 -2.79 6.83
CA LEU A 44 -5.60 -2.78 5.70
C LEU A 44 -6.19 -3.36 4.40
N HIS A 45 -7.06 -4.37 4.49
CA HIS A 45 -7.74 -4.92 3.30
C HIS A 45 -8.54 -3.84 2.55
N ARG A 46 -9.14 -2.88 3.28
CA ARG A 46 -9.86 -1.75 2.65
C ARG A 46 -8.90 -0.78 1.98
N CYS A 47 -7.73 -0.52 2.59
CA CYS A 47 -6.70 0.30 1.96
C CYS A 47 -6.19 -0.35 0.68
N THR A 48 -5.89 -1.64 0.67
CA THR A 48 -5.42 -2.34 -0.53
C THR A 48 -6.47 -2.36 -1.63
N ASP A 49 -7.73 -2.67 -1.28
CA ASP A 49 -8.84 -2.67 -2.25
C ASP A 49 -9.06 -1.28 -2.84
N TRP A 50 -9.03 -0.24 -1.99
CA TRP A 50 -9.13 1.14 -2.45
C TRP A 50 -7.98 1.54 -3.37
N ILE A 51 -6.73 1.11 -3.11
CA ILE A 51 -5.58 1.32 -4.00
C ILE A 51 -5.79 0.61 -5.34
N GLU A 52 -6.29 -0.63 -5.33
CA GLU A 52 -6.61 -1.39 -6.55
C GLU A 52 -7.67 -0.68 -7.39
N GLN A 53 -8.74 -0.18 -6.76
CA GLN A 53 -9.78 0.59 -7.43
C GLN A 53 -9.26 1.92 -7.99
N GLU A 54 -8.43 2.62 -7.24
CA GLU A 54 -7.86 3.90 -7.65
C GLU A 54 -6.92 3.74 -8.86
N ILE A 55 -6.05 2.72 -8.84
CA ILE A 55 -5.19 2.37 -9.98
C ILE A 55 -6.03 1.94 -11.19
N LYS A 56 -7.09 1.17 -10.97
CA LYS A 56 -8.01 0.77 -12.03
C LYS A 56 -8.75 1.97 -12.62
N ARG A 57 -9.10 2.97 -11.82
CA ARG A 57 -9.80 4.17 -12.28
C ARG A 57 -8.89 5.10 -13.06
N ASP A 58 -7.67 5.32 -12.56
CA ASP A 58 -6.72 6.29 -13.11
C ASP A 58 -5.91 5.70 -14.29
N LEU A 59 -5.33 4.52 -14.09
CA LEU A 59 -4.48 3.86 -15.09
C LEU A 59 -5.25 2.89 -15.99
N LYS A 60 -6.55 2.63 -15.74
CA LYS A 60 -7.35 1.59 -16.44
C LYS A 60 -6.71 0.20 -16.43
N LYS A 61 -5.88 -0.08 -15.42
CA LYS A 61 -5.19 -1.36 -15.26
C LYS A 61 -5.71 -2.09 -14.04
N THR A 62 -6.06 -3.35 -14.23
CA THR A 62 -6.34 -4.26 -13.12
C THR A 62 -5.00 -4.69 -12.56
N VAL A 63 -4.72 -4.29 -11.32
CA VAL A 63 -3.53 -4.71 -10.58
C VAL A 63 -3.98 -5.38 -9.29
N LYS A 64 -3.19 -6.31 -8.79
CA LYS A 64 -3.38 -6.94 -7.49
C LYS A 64 -2.44 -6.32 -6.49
N VAL A 65 -2.94 -5.73 -5.41
CA VAL A 65 -2.09 -5.06 -4.41
C VAL A 65 -1.72 -6.03 -3.28
N THR A 66 -0.43 -6.34 -3.19
CA THR A 66 0.14 -7.13 -2.11
C THR A 66 0.77 -6.22 -1.06
N ALA A 67 0.19 -6.21 0.14
CA ALA A 67 0.68 -5.42 1.26
C ALA A 67 1.68 -6.21 2.11
N ILE A 68 2.93 -5.77 2.12
CA ILE A 68 3.94 -6.27 3.06
C ILE A 68 3.85 -5.46 4.35
N ARG A 69 3.48 -6.14 5.43
CA ARG A 69 3.58 -5.64 6.80
C ARG A 69 4.89 -6.11 7.40
N LYS A 70 5.75 -5.18 7.82
CA LYS A 70 6.82 -5.53 8.75
C LYS A 70 6.18 -5.55 10.14
N LYS A 71 5.86 -6.74 10.67
CA LYS A 71 5.56 -6.87 12.10
C LYS A 71 6.73 -6.23 12.86
N PRO A 72 6.49 -5.35 13.86
CA PRO A 72 7.57 -5.05 14.80
C PRO A 72 8.02 -6.40 15.37
N TYR A 73 9.31 -6.70 15.23
CA TYR A 73 9.96 -7.90 15.74
C TYR A 73 10.01 -7.86 17.27
N PHE A 74 8.85 -7.91 17.93
CA PHE A 74 8.71 -7.94 19.38
C PHE A 74 7.46 -8.76 19.76
N GLN A 75 7.43 -10.03 19.32
CA GLN A 75 6.66 -11.09 19.98
C GLN A 75 7.18 -12.47 19.52
N ASP A 76 8.50 -12.61 19.55
CA ASP A 76 9.19 -13.90 19.57
C ASP A 76 10.16 -13.80 20.75
N ILE A 77 9.59 -13.92 21.97
CA ILE A 77 10.15 -14.28 23.29
C ILE A 77 8.98 -14.24 24.28
#